data_AF-A0AAW6I5I1-F1
#
_entry.id   AF-A0AAW6I5I1-F1
#
_cell.length_a   1.000
_cell.length_b   1.000
_cell.length_c   1.000
_cell.angle_alpha   90.00
_cell.angle_beta   90.00
_cell.angle_gamma   90.00
#
_symmetry.space_group_name_H-M   'P 1'
#
loop_
_entity.id
_entity.type
_entity.pdbx_description
1 polymer ?
#
loop_
_entity_poly.entity_id
_entity_poly.type
_entity_poly.pdbx_seq_one_letter_code
_entity_poly.pdbx_strand_id
1 'polypeptide(L)'
;MITSTQQKQELFKTIWSIADDLRGSVDGWDFKQYILGMLFYRFISENIANYINALQLEAGFEGFDYTTMPDNEAEQGRDMIVQEKGFFIAPSDLFCNMLKGATTQTLISCSMTCSIASRTRPRERHPRMI
;
A
#
# COMPACT_ATOMS: atom_id res chain seq x y z
N MET A 1 -45.62 -35.24 -8.15
CA MET A 1 -46.00 -33.82 -8.09
C MET A 1 -44.92 -33.10 -7.31
N ILE A 2 -44.26 -32.13 -7.94
CA ILE A 2 -43.20 -31.34 -7.30
C ILE A 2 -43.90 -30.35 -6.36
N THR A 3 -43.59 -30.40 -5.06
CA THR A 3 -44.23 -29.55 -4.05
C THR A 3 -43.64 -28.14 -4.11
N SER A 4 -44.42 -27.11 -3.77
CA SER A 4 -43.96 -25.69 -3.74
C SER A 4 -42.66 -25.50 -2.93
N THR A 5 -42.42 -26.36 -1.96
CA THR A 5 -41.18 -26.41 -1.16
C THR A 5 -39.95 -26.85 -1.97
N GLN A 6 -40.10 -27.82 -2.90
CA GLN A 6 -39.00 -28.28 -3.76
C GLN A 6 -38.59 -27.20 -4.77
N GLN A 7 -39.56 -26.49 -5.36
CA GLN A 7 -39.26 -25.39 -6.30
C GLN A 7 -38.52 -24.24 -5.61
N LYS A 8 -38.87 -23.92 -4.35
CA LYS A 8 -38.12 -22.94 -3.55
C LYS A 8 -36.70 -23.41 -3.28
N GLN A 9 -36.50 -24.68 -2.93
CA GLN A 9 -35.16 -25.23 -2.68
C GLN A 9 -34.28 -25.21 -3.93
N GLU A 10 -34.83 -25.55 -5.09
CA GLU A 10 -34.11 -25.44 -6.37
C GLU A 10 -33.76 -24.00 -6.70
N LEU A 11 -34.68 -23.06 -6.51
CA LEU A 11 -34.42 -21.64 -6.71
C LEU A 11 -33.33 -21.11 -5.75
N PHE A 12 -33.40 -21.46 -4.46
CA PHE A 12 -32.39 -21.08 -3.48
C PHE A 12 -31.01 -21.66 -3.82
N LYS A 13 -30.96 -22.91 -4.28
CA LYS A 13 -29.72 -23.56 -4.72
C LYS A 13 -29.11 -22.84 -5.92
N THR A 14 -29.92 -22.42 -6.89
CA THR A 14 -29.47 -21.67 -8.06
C THR A 14 -28.94 -20.28 -7.68
N ILE A 15 -29.64 -19.55 -6.81
CA ILE A 15 -29.18 -18.24 -6.32
C ILE A 15 -27.85 -18.38 -5.58
N TRP A 16 -27.72 -19.42 -4.74
CA TRP A 16 -26.50 -19.68 -3.99
C TRP A 16 -25.34 -20.07 -4.90
N SER A 17 -25.59 -20.87 -5.94
CA SER A 17 -24.59 -21.22 -6.96
C SER A 17 -24.07 -19.98 -7.70
N ILE A 18 -24.96 -19.07 -8.10
CA ILE A 18 -24.59 -17.82 -8.78
C ILE A 18 -23.75 -16.92 -7.85
N ALA A 19 -24.11 -16.87 -6.56
CA ALA A 19 -23.35 -16.11 -5.57
C ALA A 19 -21.95 -16.70 -5.30
N ASP A 20 -21.82 -18.03 -5.34
CA ASP A 20 -20.54 -18.72 -5.17
C ASP A 20 -19.62 -18.54 -6.40
N ASP A 21 -20.19 -18.61 -7.61
CA ASP A 21 -19.49 -18.35 -8.88
C ASP A 21 -18.96 -16.90 -8.96
N LEU A 22 -19.75 -15.93 -8.49
CA LEU A 22 -19.33 -14.51 -8.38
C LEU A 22 -18.24 -14.30 -7.32
N ARG A 23 -18.22 -15.11 -6.26
CA ARG A 23 -17.18 -15.06 -5.22
C ARG A 23 -15.89 -15.76 -5.64
N GLY A 24 -15.98 -16.76 -6.51
CA GLY A 24 -14.86 -17.56 -7.02
C GLY A 24 -14.03 -16.89 -8.13
N SER A 25 -14.46 -15.73 -8.65
CA SER A 25 -13.70 -15.00 -9.68
C SER A 25 -12.48 -14.25 -9.13
N VAL A 26 -12.32 -14.19 -7.80
CA VAL A 26 -11.11 -13.70 -7.13
C VAL A 26 -10.72 -14.73 -6.09
N ASP A 27 -9.53 -15.31 -6.25
CA ASP A 27 -9.00 -16.29 -5.30
C ASP A 27 -8.99 -15.66 -3.89
N GLY A 28 -9.79 -16.23 -2.98
CA GLY A 28 -10.03 -15.64 -1.65
C GLY A 28 -8.77 -15.61 -0.77
N TRP A 29 -7.76 -16.40 -1.11
CA TRP A 29 -6.47 -16.38 -0.46
C TRP A 29 -5.63 -15.19 -0.95
N ASP A 30 -5.58 -14.94 -2.26
CA ASP A 30 -4.95 -13.73 -2.83
C ASP A 30 -5.63 -12.44 -2.37
N PHE A 31 -6.96 -12.38 -2.39
CA PHE A 31 -7.70 -11.19 -1.92
C PHE A 31 -7.34 -10.81 -0.48
N LYS A 32 -7.22 -11.81 0.39
CA LYS A 32 -6.85 -11.59 1.79
C LYS A 32 -5.43 -11.03 1.91
N GLN A 33 -4.47 -11.54 1.13
CA GLN A 33 -3.10 -11.03 1.15
C GLN A 33 -3.00 -9.60 0.59
N TYR A 34 -3.75 -9.28 -0.48
CA TYR A 34 -3.78 -7.93 -1.04
C TYR A 34 -4.38 -6.92 -0.06
N ILE A 35 -5.54 -7.23 0.54
CA ILE A 35 -6.18 -6.35 1.52
C ILE A 35 -5.31 -6.20 2.77
N LEU A 36 -4.73 -7.29 3.27
CA LEU A 36 -3.85 -7.25 4.42
C LEU A 36 -2.58 -6.45 4.14
N GLY A 37 -1.98 -6.62 2.95
CA GLY A 37 -0.81 -5.86 2.51
C GLY A 37 -1.09 -4.36 2.40
N MET A 38 -2.23 -3.97 1.80
CA MET A 38 -2.64 -2.56 1.72
C MET A 38 -2.92 -1.95 3.09
N LEU A 39 -3.61 -2.67 3.98
CA LEU A 39 -3.89 -2.20 5.34
C LEU A 39 -2.61 -2.07 6.17
N PHE A 40 -1.71 -3.03 6.04
CA PHE A 40 -0.42 -3.00 6.72
C PHE A 40 0.45 -1.84 6.24
N TYR A 41 0.51 -1.61 4.92
CA TYR A 41 1.24 -0.49 4.34
C TYR A 41 0.69 0.86 4.81
N ARG A 42 -0.64 0.99 4.85
CA ARG A 42 -1.30 2.17 5.41
C ARG A 42 -0.93 2.37 6.88
N PHE A 43 -1.01 1.32 7.69
CA PHE A 43 -0.72 1.38 9.12
C PHE A 43 0.73 1.82 9.38
N ILE A 44 1.70 1.25 8.67
CA ILE A 44 3.11 1.62 8.81
C ILE A 44 3.34 3.08 8.38
N SER A 45 2.77 3.49 7.25
CA SER A 45 2.93 4.86 6.73
C SER A 45 2.43 5.90 7.74
N GLU A 46 1.25 5.69 8.31
CA GLU A 46 0.68 6.57 9.33
C GLU A 46 1.50 6.53 10.63
N ASN A 47 2.02 5.36 11.03
CA ASN A 47 2.84 5.22 12.23
C ASN A 47 4.14 6.03 12.16
N ILE A 48 4.87 5.96 11.04
CA ILE A 48 6.13 6.70 10.86
C ILE A 48 5.87 8.20 10.87
N ALA A 49 4.88 8.67 10.09
CA ALA A 49 4.59 10.09 10.01
C ALA A 49 4.25 10.66 11.40
N ASN A 50 3.40 9.96 12.16
CA ASN A 50 3.07 10.34 13.53
C ASN A 50 4.28 10.27 14.47
N TYR A 51 5.15 9.29 14.30
CA TYR A 51 6.35 9.13 15.12
C TYR A 51 7.32 10.29 14.92
N ILE A 52 7.62 10.64 13.66
CA ILE A 52 8.52 11.75 13.34
C ILE A 52 7.92 13.09 13.78
N ASN A 53 6.63 13.29 13.54
CA ASN A 53 5.94 14.50 14.00
C ASN A 53 5.99 14.64 15.54
N ALA A 54 5.85 13.53 16.29
CA ALA A 54 6.00 13.53 17.74
C ALA A 54 7.43 13.84 18.19
N LEU A 55 8.45 13.25 17.55
CA LEU A 55 9.86 13.55 17.83
C LEU A 55 10.20 15.03 17.61
N GLN A 56 9.69 15.63 16.53
CA GLN A 56 9.91 17.05 16.22
C GLN A 56 9.17 17.96 17.20
N LEU A 57 7.99 17.55 17.66
CA LEU A 57 7.26 18.25 18.73
C LEU A 57 8.04 18.21 20.05
N GLU A 58 8.61 17.06 20.42
CA GLU A 58 9.47 16.93 21.61
C GLU A 58 10.75 17.77 21.50
N ALA A 59 11.28 17.93 20.29
CA ALA A 59 12.41 18.82 20.00
C ALA A 59 12.03 20.33 20.00
N GLY A 60 10.75 20.66 20.17
CA GLY A 60 10.26 22.04 20.26
C GLY A 60 9.85 22.69 18.93
N PHE A 61 9.77 21.92 17.85
CA PHE A 61 9.25 22.41 16.56
C PHE A 61 7.74 22.16 16.47
N GLU A 62 6.95 23.15 16.88
CA GLU A 62 5.49 23.09 16.76
C GLU A 62 5.04 23.26 15.30
N GLY A 63 4.25 22.33 14.78
CA GLY A 63 3.67 22.39 13.44
C GLY A 63 4.46 21.72 12.32
N PHE A 64 5.47 20.91 12.65
CA PHE A 64 6.17 20.09 11.67
C PHE A 64 5.26 18.98 11.12
N ASP A 65 5.18 18.85 9.79
CA ASP A 65 4.48 17.75 9.13
C ASP A 65 5.39 17.02 8.14
N TYR A 66 5.78 15.81 8.53
CA TYR A 66 6.57 14.88 7.73
C TYR A 66 5.95 14.61 6.35
N THR A 67 4.63 14.72 6.17
CA THR A 67 4.00 14.45 4.87
C THR A 67 4.31 15.51 3.81
N THR A 68 4.78 16.68 4.21
CA THR A 68 5.07 17.81 3.31
C THR A 68 6.56 18.03 3.07
N MET A 69 7.41 17.29 3.78
CA MET A 69 8.86 17.41 3.71
C MET A 69 9.41 16.85 2.38
N PRO A 70 10.45 17.46 1.79
CA PRO A 70 11.12 16.89 0.62
C PRO A 70 11.93 15.64 0.97
N ASP A 71 11.94 14.66 0.06
CA ASP A 71 12.64 13.38 0.24
C ASP A 71 14.13 13.52 0.60
N ASN A 72 14.82 14.53 0.06
CA ASN A 72 16.25 14.75 0.31
C ASN A 72 16.55 15.03 1.80
N GLU A 73 15.71 15.82 2.46
CA GLU A 73 15.89 16.10 3.88
C GLU A 73 15.53 14.89 4.75
N ALA A 74 14.53 14.10 4.33
CA ALA A 74 14.17 12.86 5.02
C ALA A 74 15.27 11.79 4.95
N GLU A 75 16.05 11.74 3.86
CA GLU A 75 17.18 10.81 3.71
C GLU A 75 18.28 11.04 4.75
N GLN A 76 18.43 12.27 5.26
CA GLN A 76 19.42 12.59 6.30
C GLN A 76 19.11 11.88 7.63
N GLY A 77 17.81 11.71 7.93
CA GLY A 77 17.34 11.01 9.13
C GLY A 77 17.21 9.49 8.98
N ARG A 78 17.54 8.94 7.81
CA ARG A 78 17.31 7.52 7.49
C ARG A 78 17.96 6.59 8.51
N ASP A 79 19.22 6.81 8.85
CA ASP A 79 19.97 5.88 9.70
C ASP A 79 19.43 5.86 11.14
N MET A 80 18.97 7.00 11.65
CA MET A 80 18.33 7.09 12.98
C MET A 80 16.99 6.33 12.99
N ILE A 81 16.14 6.57 12.00
CA ILE A 81 14.82 5.94 11.89
C ILE A 81 14.96 4.42 11.70
N VAL A 82 15.93 3.98 10.90
CA VAL A 82 16.20 2.55 10.68
C VAL A 82 16.71 1.88 11.96
N GLN A 83 17.52 2.55 12.78
CA GLN A 83 17.98 2.00 14.06
C GLN A 83 16.85 1.83 15.07
N GLU A 84 15.90 2.77 15.13
CA GLU A 84 14.81 2.74 16.11
C GLU A 84 13.61 1.88 15.67
N LYS A 85 13.22 1.97 14.40
CA LYS A 85 12.00 1.31 13.87
C LYS A 85 12.29 0.12 12.96
N GLY A 86 13.50 0.03 12.38
CA GLY A 86 13.89 -1.05 11.48
C GLY A 86 13.46 -0.87 10.02
N PHE A 87 12.77 0.22 9.67
CA PHE A 87 12.32 0.52 8.31
C PHE A 87 12.25 2.03 8.07
N PHE A 88 12.40 2.45 6.81
CA PHE A 88 12.33 3.84 6.39
C PHE A 88 11.41 3.98 5.17
N ILE A 89 10.54 4.98 5.19
CA ILE A 89 9.64 5.31 4.08
C ILE A 89 9.80 6.81 3.80
N ALA A 90 10.09 7.14 2.54
CA ALA A 90 10.23 8.53 2.11
C ALA A 90 8.88 9.25 2.13
N PRO A 91 8.85 10.58 2.35
CA PRO A 91 7.63 11.38 2.30
C PRO A 91 6.81 11.19 1.03
N SER A 92 7.45 11.09 -0.14
CA SER A 92 6.77 10.84 -1.43
C SER A 92 6.08 9.47 -1.51
N ASP A 93 6.65 8.46 -0.86
CA ASP A 93 6.16 7.08 -0.85
C ASP A 93 5.05 6.87 0.20
N LEU A 94 4.84 7.80 1.14
CA LEU A 94 3.78 7.69 2.14
C LEU A 94 2.42 7.43 1.49
N PHE A 95 1.62 6.56 2.11
CA PHE A 95 0.29 6.18 1.62
C PHE A 95 -0.58 7.40 1.27
N CYS A 96 -0.58 8.44 2.09
CA CYS A 96 -1.34 9.66 1.86
C CYS A 96 -0.92 10.40 0.57
N ASN A 97 0.38 10.46 0.27
CA ASN A 97 0.92 11.17 -0.88
C ASN A 97 0.80 10.34 -2.16
N MET A 98 0.97 9.01 -2.04
CA MET A 98 0.69 8.05 -3.09
C MET A 98 -0.78 8.09 -3.54
N LEU A 99 -1.73 8.25 -2.60
CA LEU A 99 -3.15 8.43 -2.93
C LEU A 99 -3.45 9.78 -3.58
N LYS A 100 -2.83 10.88 -3.12
CA LYS A 100 -3.00 12.22 -3.72
C LYS A 100 -2.52 12.26 -5.17
N GLY A 101 -1.46 11.54 -5.50
CA GLY A 101 -0.93 11.43 -6.87
C GLY A 101 -1.70 10.46 -7.78
N ALA A 102 -2.57 9.63 -7.22
CA ALA A 102 -3.29 8.61 -7.98
C ALA A 102 -4.61 9.14 -8.54
N THR A 103 -4.69 9.30 -9.86
CA THR A 103 -5.97 9.38 -10.56
C THR A 103 -6.67 8.03 -10.48
N THR A 104 -7.98 8.04 -10.27
CA THR A 104 -8.88 6.94 -9.86
C THR A 104 -8.77 5.63 -10.68
N GLN A 105 -8.08 5.63 -11.84
CA GLN A 105 -7.85 4.46 -12.69
C GLN A 105 -6.55 3.67 -12.40
N THR A 106 -5.62 4.17 -11.59
CA THR A 106 -4.26 3.58 -11.47
C THR A 106 -4.03 2.79 -10.17
N LEU A 107 -4.98 2.82 -9.24
CA LEU A 107 -4.78 2.29 -7.88
C LEU A 107 -4.68 0.75 -7.78
N ILE A 108 -4.95 0.00 -8.85
CA ILE A 108 -5.05 -1.47 -8.79
C ILE A 108 -3.89 -2.18 -9.52
N SER A 109 -3.17 -1.55 -10.46
CA SER A 109 -2.19 -2.29 -11.29
C SER A 109 -0.76 -1.74 -11.43
N CYS A 110 -0.49 -0.45 -11.18
CA CYS A 110 0.73 0.14 -11.80
C CYS A 110 1.71 0.88 -10.86
N SER A 111 1.35 1.23 -9.62
CA SER A 111 2.24 2.05 -8.78
C SER A 111 3.33 1.25 -8.04
N MET A 112 3.05 0.01 -7.62
CA MET A 112 4.03 -0.81 -6.89
C MET A 112 5.19 -1.29 -7.80
N THR A 113 4.92 -1.59 -9.07
CA THR A 113 5.95 -2.01 -10.04
C THR A 113 6.73 -0.84 -10.61
N CYS A 114 6.15 0.35 -10.76
CA CYS A 114 6.80 1.47 -11.44
C CYS A 114 7.76 2.27 -10.53
N SER A 115 7.45 2.46 -9.24
CA SER A 115 8.38 3.12 -8.30
C SER A 115 9.60 2.25 -7.98
N ILE A 116 9.43 0.93 -7.86
CA ILE A 116 10.55 -0.01 -7.66
C ILE A 116 11.39 -0.14 -8.94
N ALA A 117 10.78 -0.16 -10.13
CA ALA A 117 11.51 -0.28 -11.40
C ALA A 117 12.27 1.00 -11.79
N SER A 118 11.77 2.19 -11.45
CA SER A 118 12.44 3.45 -11.78
C SER A 118 13.65 3.76 -10.88
N ARG A 119 13.67 3.27 -9.63
CA ARG A 119 14.82 3.42 -8.69
C ARG A 119 15.85 2.27 -8.73
N THR A 120 15.53 1.14 -9.37
CA THR A 120 16.47 0.00 -9.54
C THR A 120 17.12 -0.06 -10.92
N ARG A 121 17.30 1.06 -11.63
CA ARG A 121 18.25 1.06 -12.76
C ARG A 121 19.64 0.77 -12.19
N PRO A 122 20.33 -0.31 -12.60
CA PRO A 122 21.71 -0.51 -12.21
C PRO A 122 22.51 0.69 -12.70
N ARG A 123 23.34 1.29 -11.83
CA ARG A 123 24.35 2.30 -12.19
C ARG A 123 25.02 1.84 -13.49
N GLU A 124 24.81 2.57 -14.58
CA GLU A 124 25.56 2.37 -15.82
C GLU A 124 27.05 2.42 -15.47
N ARG A 125 27.69 1.26 -15.56
CA ARG A 125 29.14 1.15 -15.41
C ARG A 125 29.71 1.76 -16.69
N HIS A 126 30.18 2.99 -16.59
CA HIS A 126 30.85 3.70 -17.68
C HIS A 126 31.90 2.77 -18.32
N PRO A 127 31.91 2.56 -19.65
CA PRO A 127 32.95 1.76 -20.27
C PRO A 127 34.27 2.51 -20.06
N ARG A 128 35.15 1.95 -19.22
CA ARG A 128 36.55 2.39 -19.18
C ARG A 128 37.15 2.03 -20.53
N MET A 129 37.41 3.05 -21.34
CA MET A 129 38.27 2.95 -22.51
C MET A 129 39.61 2.36 -22.09
N ILE A 130 39.93 1.19 -22.62
CA ILE A 130 41.29 0.75 -22.98
C ILE A 130 41.13 -0.10 -24.24
#